data_AF-A0A9D1A6K9-F1
#
_entry.id   AF-A0A9D1A6K9-F1
#
_cell.length_a   1.000
_cell.length_b   1.000
_cell.length_c   1.000
_cell.angle_alpha   90.00
_cell.angle_beta   90.00
_cell.angle_gamma   90.00
#
_symmetry.space_group_name_H-M   'P 1'
#
loop_
_entity.id
_entity.type
_entity.pdbx_description
1 polymer ?
#
loop_
_entity_poly.entity_id
_entity_poly.type
_entity_poly.pdbx_seq_one_letter_code
_entity_poly.pdbx_strand_id
1 'polypeptide(L)' 'MDTPIYDFARDYAAKNALRLHMPGHKGLGQLGVEALDLTEIAGADSLYEAAGI' A
#
# COMPACT_ATOMS: atom_id res chain seq x y z
N MET A 1 6.61 -13.08 -13.48
CA MET A 1 7.78 -12.53 -12.76
C MET A 1 7.33 -12.35 -11.33
N ASP A 2 8.20 -12.61 -10.37
CA ASP A 2 7.91 -12.34 -8.97
C ASP A 2 8.12 -10.85 -8.71
N THR A 3 7.05 -10.12 -8.40
CA THR A 3 7.06 -8.67 -8.22
C THR A 3 6.44 -8.29 -6.87
N PRO A 4 7.04 -8.72 -5.75
CA PRO A 4 6.38 -8.76 -4.44
C PRO A 4 5.81 -7.42 -3.98
N ILE A 5 6.56 -6.32 -4.16
CA ILE A 5 6.09 -4.96 -3.82
C ILE A 5 4.85 -4.57 -4.64
N TYR A 6 4.88 -4.84 -5.94
CA TYR A 6 3.80 -4.48 -6.86
C TYR A 6 2.55 -5.33 -6.60
N ASP A 7 2.75 -6.63 -6.41
CA ASP A 7 1.68 -7.58 -6.14
C ASP A 7 1.00 -7.26 -4.81
N PHE A 8 1.78 -6.97 -3.76
CA PHE A 8 1.25 -6.50 -2.47
C PHE A 8 0.43 -5.21 -2.60
N ALA A 9 0.97 -4.18 -3.25
CA ALA A 9 0.29 -2.89 -3.38
C ALA A 9 -1.04 -3.03 -4.14
N ARG A 10 -1.06 -3.85 -5.19
CA ARG A 10 -2.27 -4.14 -5.96
C ARG A 10 -3.30 -4.92 -5.17
N ASP A 11 -2.89 -5.97 -4.48
CA ASP A 11 -3.79 -6.79 -3.67
C ASP A 11 -4.36 -5.99 -2.50
N TYR A 12 -3.56 -5.13 -1.87
CA TYR A 12 -4.03 -4.25 -0.82
C TYR A 12 -5.10 -3.28 -1.34
N ALA A 13 -4.86 -2.63 -2.49
CA ALA A 13 -5.83 -1.75 -3.12
C ALA A 13 -7.13 -2.48 -3.50
N ALA A 14 -7.04 -3.73 -3.97
CA ALA A 14 -8.19 -4.53 -4.38
C ALA A 14 -9.12 -4.96 -3.23
N LYS A 15 -8.60 -5.06 -1.99
CA LYS A 15 -9.39 -5.45 -0.80
C LYS A 15 -10.48 -4.45 -0.44
N ASN A 16 -10.36 -3.19 -0.88
CA ASN A 16 -11.32 -2.12 -0.60
C ASN A 16 -11.69 -1.99 0.90
N ALA A 17 -10.71 -2.20 1.78
CA ALA A 17 -10.89 -2.10 3.23
C ALA A 17 -10.91 -0.64 3.71
N LEU A 18 -11.47 -0.40 4.90
CA LEU A 18 -11.37 0.91 5.56
C LEU A 18 -9.91 1.22 5.90
N ARG A 19 -9.41 2.37 5.41
CA ARG A 19 -8.02 2.80 5.62
C ARG A 19 -7.94 3.71 6.84
N LEU A 20 -7.64 3.12 8.00
CA LEU A 20 -7.48 3.83 9.28
C LEU A 20 -6.01 4.13 9.62
N HIS A 21 -5.16 4.21 8.59
CA HIS A 21 -3.73 4.47 8.68
C HIS A 21 -3.35 5.62 7.73
N MET A 22 -2.15 6.18 7.84
CA MET A 22 -1.61 7.15 6.86
C MET A 22 -1.47 6.52 5.46
N PRO A 23 -1.53 7.27 4.36
CA PRO A 23 -1.67 8.73 4.26
C PRO A 23 -3.08 9.26 4.57
N GLY A 24 -3.26 10.57 4.63
CA GLY A 24 -4.55 11.22 4.96
C GLY A 24 -5.64 11.06 3.90
N HIS A 25 -5.27 10.94 2.63
CA HIS A 25 -6.20 10.88 1.50
C HIS A 25 -6.87 9.50 1.32
N LYS A 26 -6.47 8.49 2.11
CA LYS A 26 -7.12 7.17 2.21
C LYS A 26 -7.33 6.46 0.88
N GLY A 27 -6.33 6.53 -0.01
CA GLY A 27 -6.43 5.88 -1.32
C GLY A 27 -7.26 6.65 -2.34
N LEU A 28 -7.79 7.83 -1.99
CA LEU A 28 -8.63 8.65 -2.86
C LEU A 28 -7.86 9.89 -3.31
N GLY A 29 -8.05 10.28 -4.56
CA GLY A 29 -7.50 11.51 -5.12
C GLY A 29 -7.82 11.64 -6.61
N GLN A 30 -7.24 12.64 -7.26
CA GLN A 30 -7.60 13.01 -8.63
C GLN A 30 -6.84 12.19 -9.69
N LEU A 31 -5.71 11.59 -9.34
CA LEU A 31 -4.81 10.95 -10.29
C LEU A 31 -5.12 9.46 -10.50
N GLY A 32 -5.85 8.83 -9.58
CA GLY A 32 -6.19 7.41 -9.60
C GLY A 32 -5.08 6.49 -9.11
N VAL A 33 -3.89 7.02 -8.81
CA VAL A 33 -2.75 6.27 -8.27
C VAL A 33 -2.75 6.19 -6.75
N GLU A 34 -3.54 7.04 -6.10
CA GLU A 34 -3.60 7.20 -4.65
C GLU A 34 -3.94 5.89 -3.93
N ALA A 35 -4.69 4.99 -4.57
CA ALA A 35 -5.01 3.67 -4.01
C ALA A 35 -3.76 2.83 -3.66
N LEU A 36 -2.67 3.05 -4.39
CA LEU A 36 -1.37 2.37 -4.21
C LEU A 36 -0.45 3.10 -3.23
N ASP A 37 -0.78 4.33 -2.82
CA ASP A 37 0.02 5.10 -1.86
C ASP A 37 -0.18 4.55 -0.46
N LEU A 38 0.86 3.91 0.07
CA LEU A 38 0.86 3.15 1.31
C LEU A 38 1.98 3.62 2.22
N THR A 39 1.82 3.32 3.50
CA THR A 39 2.84 3.48 4.54
C THR A 39 3.12 2.10 5.13
N GLU A 40 4.01 2.04 6.12
CA GLU A 40 4.43 0.87 6.89
C GLU A 40 3.29 0.33 7.76
N ILE A 41 2.27 -0.21 7.12
CA ILE A 41 1.12 -0.87 7.75
C ILE A 41 1.46 -2.32 8.11
N ALA A 42 0.71 -2.89 9.05
CA ALA A 42 0.85 -4.30 9.38
C ALA A 42 0.70 -5.20 8.13
N GLY A 43 1.69 -6.04 7.88
CA GLY A 43 1.76 -6.92 6.72
C GLY A 43 2.52 -6.34 5.52
N ALA A 44 2.80 -5.03 5.50
CA ALA A 44 3.80 -4.44 4.63
C ALA A 44 5.18 -4.46 5.33
N ASP A 45 6.24 -4.17 4.58
CA ASP A 45 7.59 -3.93 5.11
C ASP A 45 7.88 -2.43 5.30
N SER A 46 9.00 -2.09 5.94
CA SER A 46 9.57 -0.75 5.95
C SER A 46 10.71 -0.64 4.93
N LEU A 47 10.65 0.35 4.03
CA LEU A 47 11.75 0.58 3.08
C LEU A 47 13.05 1.06 3.76
N TYR A 48 12.96 1.66 4.94
CA TYR A 48 14.13 2.13 5.70
C TYR A 48 14.82 1.00 6.47
N GLU A 49 14.04 0.08 7.05
CA GLU A 49 14.51 -1.08 7.82
C GLU A 49 14.03 -2.38 7.16
N ALA A 50 14.40 -2.57 5.90
CA ALA A 50 13.87 -3.65 5.07
C ALA A 50 14.21 -5.04 5.63
N ALA A 51 13.18 -5.85 5.82
CA ALA A 51 13.26 -7.22 6.30
C ALA A 51 12.41 -8.20 5.46
N GLY A 52 11.74 -7.73 4.41
CA GLY A 52 10.88 -8.53 3.54
C GLY A 52 10.05 -7.68 2.57
N ILE A 53 8.76 -8.02 2.45
CA ILE A 53 7.86 -7.88 1.28
C ILE A 53 8.03 -8.98 0.24
#